data_AF-A0A495LAA9-F1
#
_entry.id   AF-A0A495LAA9-F1
#
_cell.length_a   1.000
_cell.length_b   1.000
_cell.length_c   1.000
_cell.angle_alpha   90.00
_cell.angle_beta   90.00
_cell.angle_gamma   90.00
#
_symmetry.space_group_name_H-M   'P 1'
#
loop_
_entity.id
_entity.type
_entity.pdbx_description
1 polymer ?
#
loop_
_entity_poly.entity_id
_entity_poly.type
_entity_poly.pdbx_seq_one_letter_code
_entity_poly.pdbx_strand_id
1 'polypeptide(L)'
;MSRRFRTQDGKHVGVGDAVWSQNHWPRTITGVVSEVGADWVVMDATEDAVATGSAIGADTLRIAAEDFSAYVYESHPPAEECERAGCRFRPWGARRS
;
A
#
# COMPACT_ATOMS: atom_id res chain seq x y z
N MET A 1 3.43 -17.77 -12.29
CA MET A 1 2.40 -17.25 -11.36
C MET A 1 2.88 -15.91 -10.82
N SER A 2 2.04 -14.89 -10.85
CA SER A 2 2.39 -13.58 -10.28
C SER A 2 2.55 -13.68 -8.77
N ARG A 3 3.58 -13.03 -8.21
CA ARG A 3 3.83 -13.00 -6.76
C ARG A 3 2.60 -12.51 -6.01
N ARG A 4 2.30 -13.15 -4.87
CA ARG A 4 1.19 -12.81 -3.97
C ARG A 4 1.76 -12.35 -2.63
N PHE A 5 1.11 -11.38 -2.02
CA PHE A 5 1.46 -10.79 -0.73
C PHE A 5 0.27 -10.94 0.21
N ARG A 6 0.56 -11.11 1.50
CA ARG A 6 -0.46 -11.12 2.54
C ARG A 6 -0.64 -9.70 3.06
N THR A 7 -1.86 -9.17 2.99
CA THR A 7 -2.23 -7.88 3.60
C THR A 7 -2.38 -8.04 5.11
N GLN A 8 -2.46 -6.92 5.83
CA GLN A 8 -2.63 -6.86 7.27
C GLN A 8 -3.96 -7.48 7.73
N ASP A 9 -5.03 -7.33 6.94
CA ASP A 9 -6.33 -7.99 7.11
C ASP A 9 -6.35 -9.45 6.61
N GLY A 10 -5.18 -10.00 6.27
CA GLY A 10 -4.96 -11.43 6.03
C GLY A 10 -5.31 -11.92 4.64
N LYS A 11 -5.54 -11.03 3.68
CA LYS A 11 -5.92 -11.33 2.29
C LYS A 11 -4.71 -11.49 1.41
N HIS A 12 -4.87 -12.19 0.29
CA HIS A 12 -3.79 -12.39 -0.68
C HIS A 12 -4.00 -11.51 -1.90
N VAL A 13 -3.07 -10.58 -2.13
CA VAL A 13 -3.12 -9.60 -3.23
C VAL A 13 -1.84 -9.69 -4.06
N GLY A 14 -1.85 -9.16 -5.27
CA GLY A 14 -0.71 -9.12 -6.18
C GLY A 14 -0.82 -8.00 -7.20
N VAL A 15 0.09 -7.98 -8.17
CA VAL A 15 0.08 -6.98 -9.25
C VAL A 15 -1.29 -6.95 -9.94
N GLY A 16 -1.85 -5.76 -10.09
CA GLY A 16 -3.18 -5.48 -10.62
C GLY A 16 -4.27 -5.29 -9.56
N ASP A 17 -4.06 -5.76 -8.33
CA ASP A 17 -5.06 -5.66 -7.27
C ASP A 17 -5.07 -4.26 -6.63
N ALA A 18 -6.26 -3.78 -6.29
CA ALA A 18 -6.46 -2.56 -5.51
C ALA A 18 -6.28 -2.85 -4.02
N VAL A 19 -5.64 -1.93 -3.32
CA VAL A 19 -5.30 -2.05 -1.90
C VAL A 19 -5.39 -0.70 -1.21
N TRP A 20 -5.29 -0.70 0.11
CA TRP A 20 -5.24 0.50 0.92
C TRP A 20 -3.94 0.53 1.71
N SER A 21 -3.17 1.60 1.57
CA SER A 21 -2.01 1.83 2.43
C SER A 21 -2.42 2.34 3.81
N GLN A 22 -1.58 2.17 4.83
CA GLN A 22 -1.84 2.51 6.23
C GLN A 22 -2.28 3.97 6.50
N ASN A 23 -2.00 4.89 5.57
CA ASN A 23 -2.53 6.25 5.58
C ASN A 23 -3.92 6.39 4.93
N HIS A 24 -4.64 5.29 4.72
CA HIS A 24 -6.00 5.25 4.19
C HIS A 24 -6.13 5.88 2.80
N TRP A 25 -5.15 5.64 1.94
CA TRP A 25 -5.29 6.00 0.53
C TRP A 25 -5.40 4.76 -0.35
N PRO A 26 -6.33 4.76 -1.32
CA PRO A 26 -6.47 3.66 -2.26
C PRO A 26 -5.29 3.67 -3.23
N ARG A 27 -4.75 2.48 -3.48
CA ARG A 27 -3.60 2.24 -4.34
C ARG A 27 -3.86 1.05 -5.26
N THR A 28 -3.12 0.96 -6.36
CA THR A 28 -3.05 -0.22 -7.22
C THR A 28 -1.63 -0.76 -7.20
N ILE A 29 -1.45 -2.07 -6.99
CA ILE A 29 -0.12 -2.70 -7.10
C ILE A 29 0.27 -2.76 -8.58
N THR A 30 1.25 -1.95 -8.99
CA THR A 30 1.66 -1.84 -10.39
C THR A 30 2.88 -2.70 -10.72
N GLY A 31 3.66 -3.11 -9.72
CA GLY A 31 4.79 -3.99 -9.97
C GLY A 31 5.56 -4.42 -8.73
N VAL A 32 6.58 -5.24 -8.97
CA VAL A 32 7.58 -5.63 -7.98
C VAL A 32 8.95 -5.45 -8.61
N VAL A 33 9.83 -4.70 -7.96
CA VAL A 33 11.20 -4.47 -8.42
C VAL A 33 12.19 -5.01 -7.40
N SER A 34 13.24 -5.68 -7.87
CA SER A 34 14.29 -6.21 -7.00
C SER A 34 15.49 -5.26 -7.03
N GLU A 35 15.83 -4.67 -5.88
CA GLU A 35 16.90 -3.69 -5.74
C GLU A 35 17.67 -3.95 -4.44
N VAL A 36 19.00 -3.94 -4.50
CA VAL A 36 19.89 -4.08 -3.34
C VAL A 36 19.54 -5.32 -2.48
N GLY A 37 19.22 -6.45 -3.14
CA GLY A 37 18.93 -7.71 -2.45
C GLY A 37 17.56 -7.79 -1.77
N ALA A 38 16.67 -6.81 -1.98
CA ALA A 38 15.30 -6.81 -1.47
C ALA A 38 14.29 -6.60 -2.60
N ASP A 39 13.10 -7.16 -2.42
CA ASP A 39 11.97 -6.90 -3.32
C ASP A 39 11.14 -5.73 -2.80
N TRP A 40 10.80 -4.83 -3.69
CA TRP A 40 9.99 -3.65 -3.41
C TRP A 40 8.68 -3.75 -4.18
N VAL A 41 7.56 -3.65 -3.47
CA VAL A 41 6.23 -3.58 -4.06
C VAL A 41 5.95 -2.14 -4.43
N VAL A 42 5.66 -1.91 -5.70
CA VAL A 42 5.37 -0.59 -6.28
C VAL A 42 3.87 -0.46 -6.41
N MET A 43 3.35 0.66 -5.92
CA MET A 43 1.93 0.94 -5.85
C MET A 43 1.64 2.39 -6.24
N ASP A 44 0.75 2.60 -7.19
CA ASP A 44 0.35 3.93 -7.62
C ASP A 44 -1.01 4.31 -7.04
N ALA A 45 -1.31 5.61 -6.98
CA ALA A 45 -2.67 6.06 -6.68
C ALA A 45 -3.68 5.46 -7.68
N THR A 46 -4.85 5.03 -7.19
CA THR A 46 -5.95 4.63 -8.10
C THR A 46 -6.39 5.81 -8.95
N GLU A 47 -6.90 5.56 -10.16
CA GLU A 47 -7.41 6.60 -11.06
C GLU A 47 -8.44 7.52 -10.38
N ASP A 48 -9.36 6.94 -9.60
CA ASP A 48 -10.37 7.69 -8.83
C ASP A 48 -9.73 8.67 -7.82
N ALA A 49 -8.67 8.25 -7.14
CA ALA A 49 -7.94 9.09 -6.20
C ALA A 49 -7.22 10.25 -6.89
N VAL A 50 -6.74 10.03 -8.12
CA VAL A 50 -6.14 11.10 -8.93
C VAL A 50 -7.23 12.07 -9.40
N ALA A 51 -8.34 11.54 -9.92
CA ALA A 51 -9.43 12.33 -10.49
C ALA A 51 -10.16 13.21 -9.46
N THR A 52 -10.26 12.74 -8.21
CA THR A 52 -10.92 13.47 -7.11
C THR A 52 -10.00 14.48 -6.39
N GLY A 53 -8.75 14.61 -6.83
CA GLY A 53 -7.79 15.53 -6.21
C GLY A 53 -7.35 15.08 -4.81
N SER A 54 -7.25 13.78 -4.56
CA SER A 54 -6.77 13.24 -3.29
C SER A 54 -5.41 13.84 -2.90
N ALA A 55 -5.13 13.89 -1.59
CA ALA A 55 -3.88 14.47 -1.08
C ALA A 55 -2.62 13.64 -1.43
N ILE A 56 -2.79 12.45 -2.04
CA ILE A 56 -1.69 11.67 -2.60
C ILE A 56 -1.47 11.98 -4.09
N GLY A 57 -2.45 12.55 -4.82
CA GLY A 57 -2.29 12.84 -6.25
C GLY A 57 -1.79 11.63 -7.05
N ALA A 58 -0.85 11.83 -7.98
CA ALA A 58 -0.20 10.79 -8.77
C ALA A 58 1.06 10.20 -8.09
N ASP A 59 1.11 10.20 -6.76
CA ASP A 59 2.24 9.69 -5.98
C ASP A 59 2.42 8.18 -6.12
N THR A 60 3.67 7.72 -6.15
CA THR A 60 4.04 6.29 -6.16
C THR A 60 4.55 5.88 -4.78
N LEU A 61 3.90 4.91 -4.17
CA LEU A 61 4.34 4.27 -2.94
C LEU A 61 5.22 3.06 -3.25
N ARG A 62 6.37 2.97 -2.58
CA ARG A 62 7.25 1.80 -2.59
C ARG A 62 7.42 1.27 -1.18
N ILE A 63 7.16 -0.02 -0.98
CA ILE A 63 7.34 -0.70 0.30
C ILE A 63 8.14 -1.99 0.10
N ALA A 64 9.00 -2.33 1.05
CA ALA A 64 9.67 -3.62 1.01
C ALA A 64 8.64 -4.75 1.12
N ALA A 65 8.85 -5.83 0.39
CA ALA A 65 7.93 -6.98 0.39
C ALA A 65 7.79 -7.62 1.78
N GLU A 66 8.84 -7.54 2.61
CA GLU A 66 8.84 -8.01 4.00
C GLU A 66 7.90 -7.20 4.90
N ASP A 67 7.78 -5.89 4.64
CA ASP A 67 6.95 -4.98 5.44
C ASP A 67 5.49 -4.95 4.97
N PHE A 68 5.19 -5.49 3.79
CA PHE A 68 3.87 -5.33 3.13
C PHE A 68 2.69 -5.65 4.06
N SER A 69 2.77 -6.76 4.81
CA SER A 69 1.70 -7.21 5.71
C SER A 69 1.47 -6.31 6.94
N ALA A 70 2.38 -5.39 7.24
CA ALA A 70 2.25 -4.47 8.37
C ALA A 70 1.62 -3.11 7.99
N TYR A 71 1.52 -2.81 6.70
CA TYR A 71 1.16 -1.46 6.22
C TYR A 71 0.12 -1.43 5.10
N VAL A 72 -0.29 -2.58 4.56
CA VAL A 72 -1.22 -2.65 3.42
C VAL A 72 -2.40 -3.54 3.76
N TYR A 73 -3.60 -3.06 3.46
CA TYR A 73 -4.88 -3.72 3.66
C TYR A 73 -5.53 -4.00 2.30
N GLU A 74 -6.37 -5.04 2.20
CA GLU A 74 -7.19 -5.24 0.98
C GLU A 74 -8.25 -4.14 0.88
N SER A 75 -8.87 -3.81 2.02
CA SER A 75 -10.00 -2.90 2.09
C SER A 75 -9.75 -1.77 3.08
N HIS A 76 -10.41 -0.63 2.88
CA HIS A 76 -10.37 0.47 3.83
C HIS A 76 -10.88 -0.01 5.20
N PRO A 77 -10.10 0.11 6.28
CA PRO A 77 -10.56 -0.24 7.62
C PRO A 77 -11.84 0.52 7.99
N PRO A 78 -12.78 -0.05 8.76
CA PRO A 78 -13.95 0.68 9.24
C PRO A 78 -13.56 1.98 9.97
N ALA A 79 -14.41 3.00 9.95
CA ALA A 79 -14.11 4.32 10.52
C ALA A 79 -13.66 4.27 12.00
N GLU A 80 -14.24 3.35 12.79
CA GLU A 80 -13.90 3.14 14.20
C GLU A 80 -12.50 2.51 14.40
N GLU A 81 -11.95 1.89 13.36
CA GLU A 81 -10.63 1.26 13.35
C GLU A 81 -9.57 2.12 12.64
N CYS A 82 -9.99 3.13 11.87
CA CYS A 82 -9.08 4.00 11.09
C CYS A 82 -8.00 4.67 11.92
N GLU A 83 -8.33 5.20 13.10
CA GLU A 83 -7.32 5.80 13.97
C GLU A 83 -6.29 4.78 14.47
N ARG A 84 -6.73 3.58 14.83
CA ARG A 84 -5.86 2.49 15.29
C ARG A 84 -5.05 1.87 14.14
N ALA A 85 -5.59 1.92 12.93
CA ALA A 85 -4.97 1.45 11.71
C ALA A 85 -3.88 2.39 11.19
N GLY A 86 -3.71 3.59 11.76
CA GLY A 86 -2.60 4.51 11.45
C GLY A 86 -3.00 5.78 10.69
N CYS A 87 -4.29 6.14 10.64
CA CYS A 87 -4.85 7.31 9.92
C CYS A 87 -4.11 8.66 10.13
N ARG A 88 -3.31 8.82 11.18
CA ARG A 88 -2.59 10.08 11.49
C ARG A 88 -1.16 10.13 10.91
N PHE A 89 -0.64 9.05 10.34
CA PHE A 89 0.75 8.96 9.89
C PHE A 89 0.83 8.73 8.38
N ARG A 90 1.52 9.63 7.64
CA ARG A 90 1.98 9.34 6.28
C ARG A 90 3.11 8.29 6.39
N PRO A 91 2.99 7.08 5.82
CA PRO A 91 4.13 6.20 5.64
C PRO A 91 4.94 6.77 4.47
N TRP A 92 5.86 7.68 4.78
CA TRP A 92 6.95 7.99 3.86
C TRP A 92 8.09 7.04 4.15
N GLY A 93 8.30 6.08 3.23
CA GLY A 93 9.46 5.20 3.16
C GLY A 93 9.74 4.40 4.43
N ALA A 94 9.22 3.17 4.52
CA ALA A 94 9.67 2.25 5.56
C ALA A 94 11.16 1.92 5.34
N ARG A 95 12.03 2.69 6.00
CA ARG A 95 13.11 2.25 6.89
C ARG A 95 13.55 3.42 7.78
N ARG A 96 13.60 3.20 9.10
CA ARG A 96 14.75 3.65 9.89
C ARG A 96 15.39 2.40 10.49
N SER A 97 16.71 2.35 10.31
CA SER A 97 17.69 1.45 10.93
C SER A 97 17.32 0.95 12.32
#